data_AF-A0ABD0ZUD7-F1
#
_entry.id   AF-A0ABD0ZUD7-F1
#
_cell.length_a   1.000
_cell.length_b   1.000
_cell.length_c   1.000
_cell.angle_alpha   90.00
_cell.angle_beta   90.00
_cell.angle_gamma   90.00
#
_symmetry.space_group_name_H-M   'P 1'
#
loop_
_entity.id
_entity.type
_entity.pdbx_description
1 polymer ?
#
loop_
_entity_poly.entity_id
_entity_poly.type
_entity_poly.pdbx_seq_one_letter_code
_entity_poly.pdbx_strand_id
1 'polypeptide(L)'
;MSAMNVKIDKFYGRNSFGLWQIKMKALLKQQSLWAPLSKDKGGDVAEMSTLEEKAHSTILLCLEDEVIIEVSDQTTVAGLWKKLESLYMTKSLQKKLLLKRRLFALRMQPDTRLKDHLDQLNSILLDLRNIDVKVEDEDARFTSIGISTTII
;
A
#
# COMPACT_ATOMS: atom_id res chain seq x y z
N MET A 1 27.11 8.15 10.70
CA MET A 1 26.32 6.97 10.29
C MET A 1 25.62 7.31 8.99
N SER A 2 25.98 6.66 7.88
CA SER A 2 25.44 7.00 6.55
C SER A 2 23.95 6.69 6.52
N ALA A 3 23.13 7.73 6.42
CA ALA A 3 21.71 7.60 6.10
C ALA A 3 21.61 6.87 4.76
N MET A 4 21.18 5.60 4.78
CA MET A 4 20.75 4.91 3.57
C MET A 4 19.61 5.74 2.99
N ASN A 5 19.88 6.44 1.88
CA ASN A 5 18.85 7.10 1.08
C ASN A 5 18.00 6.01 0.42
N VAL A 6 17.07 5.43 1.19
CA VAL A 6 16.04 4.54 0.64
C VAL A 6 15.12 5.43 -0.19
N LYS A 7 15.38 5.47 -1.49
CA LYS A 7 14.57 6.21 -2.45
C LYS A 7 13.29 5.41 -2.68
N ILE A 8 12.21 5.76 -1.97
CA ILE A 8 10.87 5.28 -2.29
C ILE A 8 10.34 6.13 -3.44
N ASP A 9 9.91 5.47 -4.52
CA ASP A 9 9.22 6.16 -5.61
C ASP A 9 7.92 6.78 -5.10
N LYS A 10 7.65 8.01 -5.51
CA LYS A 10 6.42 8.71 -5.14
C LYS A 10 5.18 7.90 -5.55
N PHE A 11 4.16 7.97 -4.71
CA PHE A 11 2.86 7.42 -5.03
C PHE A 11 2.03 8.44 -5.80
N TYR A 12 1.70 8.10 -7.06
CA TYR A 12 0.94 8.94 -7.99
C TYR A 12 -0.47 8.39 -8.24
N GLY A 13 -0.98 7.55 -7.34
CA GLY A 13 -2.36 7.06 -7.36
C GLY A 13 -2.65 5.92 -8.35
N ARG A 14 -1.86 5.75 -9.41
CA ARG A 14 -2.05 4.66 -10.40
C ARG A 14 -1.06 3.50 -10.26
N ASN A 15 0.07 3.72 -9.59
CA ASN A 15 0.99 2.63 -9.24
C ASN A 15 0.37 1.69 -8.20
N SER A 16 1.00 0.53 -8.01
CA SER A 16 0.54 -0.45 -7.01
C SER A 16 0.63 0.17 -5.62
N PHE A 17 -0.51 0.64 -5.10
CA PHE A 17 -0.63 1.07 -3.70
C PHE A 17 -0.18 -0.05 -2.77
N GLY A 18 -0.46 -1.29 -3.18
CA GLY A 18 0.15 -2.53 -2.73
C GLY A 18 1.66 -2.40 -2.43
N LEU A 19 2.44 -2.34 -3.48
CA LEU A 19 3.89 -2.27 -3.34
C LEU A 19 4.36 -1.03 -2.57
N TRP A 20 3.76 0.13 -2.83
CA TRP A 20 4.14 1.38 -2.18
C TRP A 20 3.95 1.34 -0.66
N GLN A 21 2.80 0.90 -0.16
CA GLN A 21 2.60 0.88 1.29
C GLN A 21 3.47 -0.18 1.99
N ILE A 22 3.89 -1.28 1.34
CA ILE A 22 4.90 -2.19 1.92
C ILE A 22 6.24 -1.46 2.10
N LYS A 23 6.72 -0.78 1.05
CA LYS A 23 7.95 0.01 1.10
C LYS A 23 7.87 1.11 2.16
N MET A 24 6.74 1.81 2.23
CA MET A 24 6.51 2.87 3.20
C MET A 24 6.47 2.35 4.65
N LYS A 25 5.76 1.25 4.91
CA LYS A 25 5.76 0.58 6.23
C LYS A 25 7.19 0.21 6.65
N ALA A 26 8.02 -0.29 5.72
CA ALA A 26 9.41 -0.64 6.00
C ALA A 26 10.27 0.61 6.34
N LEU A 27 10.12 1.71 5.61
CA LEU A 27 10.85 2.95 5.87
C LEU A 27 10.47 3.56 7.22
N LEU A 28 9.18 3.65 7.54
CA LEU A 28 8.72 4.19 8.82
C LEU A 28 9.22 3.36 10.01
N LYS A 29 9.29 2.03 9.86
CA LYS A 29 9.87 1.15 10.88
C LYS A 29 11.38 1.36 11.02
N GLN A 30 12.11 1.49 9.91
CA GLN A 30 13.55 1.74 9.92
C GLN A 30 13.90 3.07 10.60
N GLN A 31 13.07 4.09 10.44
CA GLN A 31 13.28 5.42 11.02
C GLN A 31 12.68 5.57 12.43
N SER A 32 12.16 4.50 13.03
CA SER A 32 11.44 4.53 14.32
C SER A 32 10.23 5.49 14.33
N LEU A 33 9.66 5.78 13.17
CA LEU A 33 8.49 6.66 12.97
C LEU A 33 7.16 5.88 12.93
N TRP A 34 7.19 4.56 13.18
CA TRP A 34 6.00 3.72 13.18
C TRP A 34 5.18 3.82 14.48
N ALA A 35 5.79 4.25 15.58
CA ALA A 35 5.15 4.28 16.90
C ALA A 35 3.83 5.09 16.93
N PRO A 36 3.71 6.28 16.31
CA PRO A 36 2.44 7.04 16.25
C PRO A 36 1.31 6.35 15.48
N LEU A 37 1.65 5.43 14.57
CA LEU A 37 0.69 4.61 13.83
C LEU A 37 0.31 3.32 14.60
N SER A 38 1.04 2.99 15.65
CA SER A 38 0.77 1.84 16.53
C SER A 38 -0.24 2.23 17.62
N LYS A 39 -0.97 1.24 18.14
CA LYS A 39 -1.93 1.44 19.25
C LYS A 39 -1.25 1.55 20.62
N ASP A 40 0.04 1.28 20.69
CA ASP A 40 0.81 1.31 21.94
C ASP A 40 1.39 2.71 22.17
N LYS A 41 0.69 3.52 22.97
CA LYS A 41 1.08 4.90 23.31
C LYS A 41 1.91 4.95 24.61
N GLY A 42 2.82 4.01 24.80
CA GLY A 42 3.77 4.02 25.92
C GLY A 42 4.96 4.92 25.60
N GLY A 43 4.85 6.22 25.85
CA GLY A 43 5.95 7.16 25.63
C GLY A 43 5.66 8.58 26.12
N ASP A 44 6.71 9.41 26.19
CA ASP A 44 6.56 10.82 26.51
C ASP A 44 5.72 11.54 25.44
N VAL A 45 4.80 12.41 25.89
CA VAL A 45 3.81 13.07 25.04
C VAL A 45 4.49 14.02 24.05
N ALA A 46 5.56 14.69 24.50
CA ALA A 46 6.33 15.60 23.65
C ALA A 46 7.08 14.84 22.55
N GLU A 47 7.77 13.75 22.91
CA GLU A 47 8.47 12.90 21.93
C GLU A 47 7.49 12.29 20.92
N MET A 48 6.33 11.80 21.37
CA MET A 48 5.32 11.21 20.50
C MET A 48 4.73 12.22 19.49
N SER A 49 4.53 13.48 19.90
CA SER A 49 4.12 14.56 18.99
C SER A 49 5.16 14.80 17.89
N THR A 50 6.44 14.85 18.25
CA THR A 50 7.50 15.05 17.24
C THR A 50 7.63 13.87 16.27
N LEU A 51 7.37 12.65 16.74
CA LEU A 51 7.36 11.46 15.89
C LEU A 51 6.16 11.47 14.94
N GLU A 52 4.99 11.93 15.40
CA GLU A 52 3.78 12.04 14.58
C GLU A 52 3.98 13.03 13.43
N GLU A 53 4.51 14.23 13.70
CA GLU A 53 4.80 15.24 12.68
C GLU A 53 5.82 14.75 11.64
N LYS A 54 6.87 14.06 12.09
CA LYS A 54 7.88 13.47 11.20
C LYS A 54 7.29 12.38 10.32
N ALA A 55 6.48 11.48 10.89
CA ALA A 55 5.83 10.42 10.15
C ALA A 55 4.85 10.97 9.11
N HIS A 56 4.04 11.97 9.49
CA HIS A 56 3.11 12.67 8.59
C HIS A 56 3.84 13.32 7.42
N SER A 57 4.88 14.11 7.71
CA SER A 57 5.71 14.77 6.69
C SER A 57 6.38 13.76 5.76
N THR A 58 6.92 12.66 6.31
CA THR A 58 7.59 11.61 5.53
C THR A 58 6.64 10.95 4.54
N ILE A 59 5.42 10.66 4.97
CA ILE A 59 4.39 10.10 4.08
C ILE A 59 4.08 11.09 2.96
N LEU A 60 3.79 12.35 3.29
CA LEU A 60 3.47 13.38 2.29
C LEU A 60 4.58 13.58 1.25
N LEU A 61 5.85 13.58 1.68
CA LEU A 61 7.00 13.71 0.76
C LEU A 61 7.13 12.54 -0.23
N CYS A 62 6.53 11.40 0.09
CA CYS A 62 6.49 10.22 -0.78
C CYS A 62 5.19 10.11 -1.59
N LEU A 63 4.37 11.17 -1.62
CA LEU A 63 3.20 11.30 -2.46
C LEU A 63 3.46 12.29 -3.61
N GLU A 64 2.75 12.11 -4.72
CA GLU A 64 2.66 13.10 -5.80
C GLU A 64 1.59 14.15 -5.47
N ASP A 65 1.69 15.34 -6.07
CA ASP A 65 0.81 16.49 -5.78
C ASP A 65 -0.68 16.15 -5.91
N GLU A 66 -1.07 15.37 -6.92
CA GLU A 66 -2.45 14.91 -7.12
C GLU A 66 -2.98 14.13 -5.91
N VAL A 67 -2.15 13.27 -5.31
CA VAL A 67 -2.53 12.47 -4.14
C VAL A 67 -2.52 13.31 -2.87
N ILE A 68 -1.57 14.26 -2.75
CA ILE A 68 -1.51 15.20 -1.62
C ILE A 68 -2.81 16.01 -1.54
N ILE A 69 -3.32 16.49 -2.68
CA ILE A 69 -4.60 17.20 -2.75
C ILE A 69 -5.75 16.34 -2.26
N GLU A 70 -5.78 15.04 -2.60
CA GLU A 70 -6.85 14.13 -2.14
C GLU A 70 -6.84 13.91 -0.62
N VAL A 71 -5.72 14.10 0.06
CA VAL A 71 -5.54 13.80 1.50
C VAL A 71 -5.25 15.04 2.36
N SER A 72 -5.33 16.23 1.79
CA SER A 72 -4.92 17.50 2.43
C SER A 72 -5.75 17.88 3.67
N ASP A 73 -6.94 17.32 3.81
CA ASP A 73 -7.83 17.46 4.96
C ASP A 73 -7.38 16.66 6.19
N GLN A 74 -6.39 15.77 6.06
CA GLN A 74 -5.94 14.90 7.13
C GLN A 74 -4.73 15.50 7.87
N THR A 75 -4.97 15.95 9.10
CA THR A 75 -3.95 16.56 9.97
C THR A 75 -3.17 15.55 10.82
N THR A 76 -3.74 14.36 11.04
CA THR A 76 -3.11 13.30 11.85
C THR A 76 -2.48 12.23 10.95
N VAL A 77 -1.36 11.65 11.38
CA VAL A 77 -0.69 10.59 10.59
C VAL A 77 -1.59 9.36 10.42
N ALA A 78 -2.36 9.03 11.46
CA ALA A 78 -3.31 7.92 11.44
C ALA A 78 -4.50 8.20 10.50
N GLY A 79 -5.00 9.45 10.46
CA GLY A 79 -6.06 9.87 9.54
C GLY A 79 -5.60 9.80 8.09
N LEU A 80 -4.40 10.33 7.82
CA LEU A 80 -3.75 10.28 6.51
C LEU A 80 -3.61 8.83 6.02
N TRP A 81 -3.09 7.94 6.87
CA TRP A 81 -2.89 6.54 6.53
C TRP A 81 -4.20 5.82 6.21
N LYS A 82 -5.22 5.99 7.06
CA LYS A 82 -6.55 5.39 6.86
C LYS A 82 -7.23 5.91 5.59
N LYS A 83 -7.10 7.21 5.29
CA LYS A 83 -7.67 7.80 4.09
C LYS A 83 -7.02 7.23 2.82
N LEU A 84 -5.70 7.09 2.80
CA LEU A 84 -4.97 6.43 1.73
C LEU A 84 -5.43 4.98 1.54
N GLU A 85 -5.58 4.22 2.62
CA GLU A 85 -6.10 2.85 2.54
C GLU A 85 -7.52 2.80 1.97
N SER A 86 -8.42 3.66 2.46
CA SER A 86 -9.81 3.71 1.98
C SER A 86 -9.90 4.02 0.48
N LEU A 87 -9.17 5.03 0.01
CA LEU A 87 -9.18 5.45 -1.39
C LEU A 87 -8.54 4.39 -2.29
N TYR A 88 -7.37 3.88 -1.93
CA TYR A 88 -6.53 3.13 -2.84
C TYR A 88 -6.61 1.61 -2.69
N MET A 89 -7.04 1.07 -1.54
CA MET A 89 -7.42 -0.35 -1.46
C MET A 89 -8.70 -0.62 -2.26
N THR A 90 -9.70 0.26 -2.16
CA THR A 90 -10.95 0.13 -2.92
C THR A 90 -10.68 0.20 -4.43
N LYS A 91 -9.92 1.20 -4.89
CA LYS A 91 -9.48 1.32 -6.29
C LYS A 91 -8.71 0.08 -6.76
N SER A 92 -7.82 -0.47 -5.92
CA SER A 92 -7.06 -1.69 -6.24
C SER A 92 -7.95 -2.93 -6.36
N LEU A 93 -8.93 -3.10 -5.46
CA LEU A 93 -9.89 -4.20 -5.50
C LEU A 93 -10.78 -4.14 -6.74
N GLN A 94 -11.29 -2.95 -7.07
CA GLN A 94 -12.06 -2.72 -8.29
C GLN A 94 -11.24 -3.02 -9.55
N LYS A 95 -9.97 -2.56 -9.60
CA LYS A 95 -9.04 -2.88 -10.68
C LYS A 95 -8.80 -4.39 -10.81
N LYS A 96 -8.61 -5.10 -9.70
CA LYS A 96 -8.47 -6.57 -9.66
C LYS A 96 -9.72 -7.26 -10.23
N LEU A 97 -10.92 -6.84 -9.82
CA LEU A 97 -12.18 -7.41 -10.31
C LEU A 97 -12.36 -7.17 -11.82
N LEU A 98 -12.05 -5.97 -12.30
CA LEU A 98 -12.11 -5.62 -13.71
C LEU A 98 -11.16 -6.48 -14.55
N LEU A 99 -9.93 -6.68 -14.09
CA LEU A 99 -8.95 -7.52 -14.77
C LEU A 99 -9.37 -8.99 -14.79
N LYS A 100 -9.93 -9.53 -13.68
CA LYS A 100 -10.51 -10.88 -13.68
C LYS A 100 -11.64 -11.01 -14.69
N ARG A 101 -12.55 -10.03 -14.77
CA ARG A 101 -13.62 -10.03 -15.79
C ARG A 101 -13.04 -10.02 -17.20
N ARG A 102 -12.02 -9.20 -17.46
CA ARG A 102 -11.33 -9.16 -18.76
C ARG A 102 -10.65 -10.48 -19.09
N LEU A 103 -10.03 -11.13 -18.11
CA LEU A 103 -9.40 -12.45 -18.26
C LEU A 103 -10.43 -13.51 -18.65
N PHE A 104 -11.58 -13.57 -17.96
CA PHE A 104 -12.66 -14.53 -18.27
C PHE A 104 -13.38 -14.22 -19.59
N ALA A 105 -13.43 -12.95 -19.99
CA ALA A 105 -13.97 -12.52 -21.27
C ALA A 105 -12.97 -12.65 -22.42
N LEU A 106 -11.69 -12.95 -22.14
CA LEU A 106 -10.65 -13.06 -23.16
C LEU A 106 -10.95 -14.27 -24.05
N ARG A 107 -11.32 -14.01 -25.29
CA ARG A 107 -11.56 -15.02 -26.32
C ARG A 107 -10.69 -14.71 -27.53
N MET A 108 -10.12 -15.75 -28.11
CA MET A 108 -9.38 -15.62 -29.36
C MET A 108 -10.38 -15.41 -30.50
N GLN A 109 -10.22 -14.33 -31.28
CA GLN A 109 -11.02 -14.12 -32.48
C GLN A 109 -10.37 -14.86 -33.66
N PRO A 110 -11.15 -15.30 -34.67
CA PRO A 110 -10.65 -16.11 -35.79
C PRO A 110 -9.54 -15.44 -36.61
N ASP A 111 -9.49 -14.11 -36.58
CA ASP A 111 -8.57 -13.24 -37.30
C ASP A 111 -7.33 -12.83 -36.48
N THR A 112 -7.29 -13.15 -35.18
CA THR A 112 -6.21 -12.74 -34.29
C THR A 112 -5.07 -13.74 -34.32
N ARG A 113 -3.83 -13.26 -34.46
CA ARG A 113 -2.65 -14.12 -34.37
C ARG A 113 -2.52 -14.65 -32.93
N LEU A 114 -2.13 -15.91 -32.79
CA LEU A 114 -1.92 -16.55 -31.49
C LEU A 114 -0.95 -15.74 -30.61
N LYS A 115 0.11 -15.17 -31.20
CA LYS A 115 1.07 -14.33 -30.49
C LYS A 115 0.41 -13.11 -29.84
N ASP A 116 -0.40 -12.38 -30.59
CA ASP A 116 -1.08 -11.17 -30.10
C ASP A 116 -2.07 -11.51 -28.98
N HIS A 117 -2.71 -12.69 -29.05
CA HIS A 117 -3.57 -13.20 -27.99
C HIS A 117 -2.77 -13.56 -26.72
N LEU A 118 -1.62 -14.23 -26.87
CA LEU A 118 -0.73 -14.54 -25.75
C LEU A 118 -0.15 -13.27 -25.10
N ASP A 119 0.19 -12.26 -25.90
CA ASP A 119 0.68 -10.98 -25.40
C ASP A 119 -0.40 -10.25 -24.58
N GLN A 120 -1.66 -10.28 -25.03
CA GLN A 120 -2.80 -9.75 -24.26
C GLN A 120 -3.03 -10.53 -22.96
N LEU A 121 -2.97 -11.86 -23.01
CA LEU A 121 -3.08 -12.71 -21.81
C LEU A 121 -1.97 -12.38 -20.81
N ASN A 122 -0.71 -12.33 -21.26
CA ASN A 122 0.45 -12.02 -20.43
C ASN A 122 0.34 -10.63 -19.81
N SER A 123 -0.14 -9.63 -20.56
CA SER A 123 -0.36 -8.29 -20.01
C SER A 123 -1.38 -8.29 -18.87
N ILE A 124 -2.50 -9.00 -19.01
CA ILE A 124 -3.52 -9.12 -17.94
C ILE A 124 -2.96 -9.85 -16.72
N LEU A 125 -2.18 -10.92 -16.93
CA LEU A 125 -1.55 -11.68 -15.85
C LEU A 125 -0.50 -10.85 -15.11
N LEU A 126 0.31 -10.07 -15.81
CA LEU A 126 1.29 -9.15 -15.22
C LEU A 126 0.59 -8.08 -14.37
N ASP A 127 -0.48 -7.48 -14.88
CA ASP A 127 -1.27 -6.48 -14.15
C ASP A 127 -1.94 -7.07 -12.91
N LEU A 128 -2.49 -8.28 -13.01
CA LEU A 128 -3.05 -9.01 -11.87
C LEU A 128 -1.97 -9.27 -10.81
N ARG A 129 -0.80 -9.77 -11.20
CA ARG A 129 0.33 -10.02 -10.29
C ARG A 129 0.75 -8.75 -9.57
N ASN A 130 0.85 -7.62 -10.28
CA ASN A 130 1.26 -6.33 -9.72
C ASN A 130 0.27 -5.77 -8.68
N ILE A 131 -1.02 -6.10 -8.80
CA ILE A 131 -2.05 -5.75 -7.81
C ILE A 131 -2.02 -6.75 -6.64
N ASP A 132 -1.76 -8.03 -6.92
CA ASP A 132 -1.78 -9.12 -5.94
C ASP A 132 -0.56 -9.16 -5.00
N VAL A 133 0.51 -8.40 -5.28
CA VAL A 133 1.65 -8.21 -4.34
C VAL A 133 1.21 -7.66 -2.97
N LYS A 134 -0.06 -7.27 -2.80
CA LYS A 134 -0.70 -7.18 -1.49
C LYS A 134 -2.03 -7.95 -1.50
N VAL A 135 -2.16 -9.01 -0.71
CA VAL A 135 -2.98 -9.10 0.53
C VAL A 135 -2.71 -10.49 1.16
N GLU A 136 -1.47 -10.80 1.57
CA GLU A 136 -1.23 -12.04 2.36
C GLU A 136 -0.55 -11.77 3.71
N ASP A 137 0.20 -10.68 3.87
CA ASP A 137 1.01 -10.47 5.08
C ASP A 137 0.32 -9.70 6.24
N GLU A 138 -0.94 -9.29 6.11
CA GLU A 138 -1.70 -8.78 7.28
C GLU A 138 -2.68 -9.78 7.90
N ASP A 139 -3.10 -10.84 7.19
CA ASP A 139 -3.93 -11.90 7.78
C ASP A 139 -3.11 -12.91 8.62
N ALA A 140 -1.80 -13.02 8.35
CA ALA A 140 -0.87 -13.82 9.16
C ALA A 140 -0.62 -13.20 10.55
N ARG A 141 -0.85 -11.89 10.72
CA ARG A 141 -0.60 -11.20 12.00
C ARG A 141 -1.80 -11.20 12.94
N PHE A 142 -3.02 -11.27 12.40
CA PHE A 142 -4.23 -11.44 13.22
C PHE A 142 -4.38 -12.87 13.75
N THR A 143 -3.94 -13.88 13.00
CA THR A 143 -3.99 -15.27 13.45
C THR A 143 -2.94 -15.59 14.53
N SER A 144 -1.74 -15.01 14.47
CA SER A 144 -0.71 -15.21 15.50
C SER A 144 -1.04 -14.59 16.86
N ILE A 145 -1.85 -13.53 16.91
CA ILE A 145 -2.21 -12.86 18.18
C ILE A 145 -3.37 -13.59 18.89
N GLY A 146 -4.22 -14.32 18.15
CA GLY A 146 -5.33 -15.08 18.74
C GLY A 146 -4.91 -16.35 19.50
N ILE A 147 -3.75 -16.94 19.17
CA ILE A 147 -3.32 -18.21 19.78
C ILE A 147 -2.51 -18.00 21.06
N SER A 148 -1.86 -16.86 21.25
CA SER A 148 -1.07 -16.58 22.46
C SER A 148 -1.91 -16.12 23.67
N THR A 149 -3.14 -15.64 23.47
CA THR A 149 -4.02 -15.23 24.59
C THR A 149 -4.89 -16.37 25.13
N THR A 150 -4.85 -17.56 24.52
CA THR A 150 -5.63 -18.73 24.99
C THR A 150 -4.80 -19.72 25.83
N ILE A 151 -3.50 -19.47 26.01
CA ILE A 151 -2.65 -20.29 26.89
C ILE A 151 -1.88 -19.37 27.86
N ILE A 152 -2.60 -18.70 28.76
CA ILE A 152 -2.23 -18.50 30.17
C ILE A 152 -3.53 -18.53 30.97
#